data_AF-A0A9Q0UHA0-F1
#
_entry.id   AF-A0A9Q0UHA0-F1
#
_cell.length_a   1.000
_cell.length_b   1.000
_cell.length_c   1.000
_cell.angle_alpha   90.00
_cell.angle_beta   90.00
_cell.angle_gamma   90.00
#
_symmetry.space_group_name_H-M   'P 1'
#
loop_
_entity.id
_entity.type
_entity.pdbx_description
1 polymer ?
#
loop_
_entity_poly.entity_id
_entity_poly.type
_entity_poly.pdbx_seq_one_letter_code
_entity_poly.pdbx_strand_id
1 'polypeptide(L)'
;MVTSWLMEFSYAVENWRKEKLQEVKLLARKTEGLTSSNLKEEAGILVRALESDWAVLSENIGLWVPAEVIHQEHDDKPEGEEEPEEALPGRPLPPECHAELHADYDGAAVRWGLTHHKESAADCCQACLDQAKYAKPGEKKCNIWVYCPSETGCYSPDIYQHKNQECWLKYAEKPKLNFKDWYSESYRDSHPNAPLIVPWVSGVVSA
;
A
#
# COMPACT_ATOMS: atom_id res chain seq x y z
N MET A 1 -4.45 -16.09 4.59
CA MET A 1 -5.44 -15.43 5.47
C MET A 1 -6.79 -15.24 4.76
N VAL A 2 -6.81 -14.76 3.51
CA VAL A 2 -8.04 -14.55 2.70
C VAL A 2 -8.96 -15.79 2.64
N THR A 3 -8.39 -16.98 2.46
CA THR A 3 -9.17 -18.24 2.41
C THR A 3 -9.90 -18.57 3.72
N SER A 4 -9.34 -18.20 4.86
CA SER A 4 -9.97 -18.40 6.18
C SER A 4 -11.17 -17.47 6.36
N TRP A 5 -11.01 -16.20 5.98
CA TRP A 5 -12.08 -15.20 6.07
C TRP A 5 -13.26 -15.50 5.14
N LEU A 6 -12.98 -15.93 3.89
CA LEU A 6 -14.02 -16.32 2.94
C LEU A 6 -14.86 -17.50 3.46
N MET A 7 -14.21 -18.47 4.09
CA MET A 7 -14.89 -19.62 4.69
C MET A 7 -15.77 -19.20 5.89
N GLU A 8 -15.26 -18.32 6.76
CA GLU A 8 -16.03 -17.77 7.89
C GLU A 8 -17.23 -16.94 7.42
N PHE A 9 -17.06 -16.10 6.41
CA PHE A 9 -18.12 -15.27 5.84
C PHE A 9 -19.21 -16.12 5.17
N SER A 10 -18.83 -17.12 4.35
CA SER A 10 -19.79 -18.06 3.74
C SER A 10 -20.60 -18.81 4.80
N TYR A 11 -19.93 -19.27 5.87
CA TYR A 11 -20.59 -19.94 6.99
C TYR A 11 -21.59 -19.02 7.73
N ALA A 12 -21.22 -17.76 7.97
CA ALA A 12 -22.08 -16.78 8.62
C ALA A 12 -23.33 -16.47 7.79
N VAL A 13 -23.18 -16.31 6.47
CA VAL A 13 -24.28 -16.04 5.53
C VAL A 13 -25.25 -17.22 5.47
N GLU A 14 -24.77 -18.45 5.40
CA GLU A 14 -25.63 -19.64 5.38
C GLU A 14 -26.37 -19.86 6.71
N ASN A 15 -25.75 -19.56 7.85
CA ASN A 15 -26.44 -19.62 9.13
C ASN A 15 -27.53 -18.55 9.24
N TRP A 16 -27.22 -17.31 8.86
CA TRP A 16 -28.20 -16.23 8.83
C TRP A 16 -29.40 -16.58 7.94
N ARG A 17 -29.17 -17.13 6.75
CA ARG A 17 -30.21 -17.58 5.83
C ARG A 17 -31.13 -18.61 6.50
N LYS A 18 -30.57 -19.62 7.16
CA LYS A 18 -31.34 -20.67 7.85
C LYS A 18 -32.19 -20.10 8.98
N GLU A 19 -31.63 -19.21 9.80
CA GLU A 19 -32.35 -18.54 10.89
C GLU A 19 -33.50 -17.70 10.34
N LYS A 20 -33.25 -16.87 9.31
CA LYS A 20 -34.28 -16.04 8.68
C LYS A 20 -35.36 -16.85 7.99
N LEU A 21 -35.01 -17.94 7.32
CA LEU A 21 -36.00 -18.84 6.72
C LEU A 21 -36.93 -19.44 7.78
N GLN A 22 -36.41 -19.80 8.96
CA GLN A 22 -37.23 -20.30 10.06
C GLN A 22 -38.17 -19.22 10.61
N GLU A 23 -37.67 -18.00 10.85
CA GLU A 23 -38.48 -16.87 11.29
C GLU A 23 -39.64 -16.58 10.32
N VAL A 24 -39.36 -16.50 9.02
CA VAL A 24 -40.36 -16.20 7.99
C VAL A 24 -41.36 -17.34 7.84
N LYS A 25 -40.94 -18.62 7.92
CA LYS A 25 -41.88 -19.76 7.92
C LYS A 25 -42.82 -19.75 9.13
N LEU A 26 -42.33 -19.36 10.30
CA LEU A 26 -43.16 -19.20 11.51
C LEU A 26 -44.16 -18.05 11.35
N LEU A 27 -43.73 -16.92 10.77
CA LEU A 27 -44.60 -15.78 10.47
C LEU A 27 -45.66 -16.15 9.42
N ALA A 28 -45.29 -16.86 8.36
CA ALA A 28 -46.22 -17.34 7.34
C ALA A 28 -47.32 -18.22 7.94
N ARG A 29 -46.96 -19.18 8.80
CA ARG A 29 -47.91 -20.05 9.54
C ARG A 29 -48.81 -19.27 10.49
N LYS A 30 -48.26 -18.30 11.24
CA LYS A 30 -49.07 -17.45 12.15
C LYS A 30 -50.05 -16.55 11.39
N THR A 31 -49.70 -16.17 10.17
CA THR A 31 -50.52 -15.30 9.30
C THR A 31 -51.60 -16.07 8.54
N GLU A 32 -51.61 -17.41 8.59
CA GLU A 32 -52.66 -18.25 7.97
C GLU A 32 -54.07 -17.97 8.52
N GLY A 33 -54.18 -17.39 9.72
CA GLY A 33 -55.44 -17.01 10.37
C GLY A 33 -55.81 -15.51 10.34
N LEU A 34 -55.01 -14.66 9.68
CA LEU A 34 -55.22 -13.20 9.64
C LEU A 34 -55.61 -12.73 8.23
N THR A 35 -56.61 -11.85 8.12
CA THR A 35 -57.20 -11.39 6.84
C THR A 35 -56.33 -10.40 6.03
N SER A 36 -55.09 -10.11 6.45
CA SER A 36 -54.21 -9.20 5.73
C SER A 36 -53.52 -9.92 4.56
N SER A 37 -54.06 -9.76 3.35
CA SER A 37 -53.57 -10.42 2.13
C SER A 37 -52.11 -10.07 1.80
N ASN A 38 -51.70 -8.83 2.03
CA ASN A 38 -50.38 -8.33 1.64
C ASN A 38 -49.24 -8.97 2.46
N LEU A 39 -49.41 -9.11 3.78
CA LEU A 39 -48.39 -9.72 4.65
C LEU A 39 -48.18 -11.20 4.35
N LYS A 40 -49.23 -11.90 3.92
CA LYS A 40 -49.17 -13.31 3.55
C LYS A 40 -48.42 -13.50 2.22
N GLU A 41 -48.66 -12.61 1.27
CA GLU A 41 -47.96 -12.60 -0.02
C GLU A 41 -46.48 -12.29 0.15
N GLU A 42 -46.13 -11.25 0.91
CA GLU A 42 -44.75 -10.87 1.23
C GLU A 42 -44.00 -12.00 1.95
N ALA A 43 -44.62 -12.63 2.95
CA ALA A 43 -44.02 -13.77 3.65
C ALA A 43 -43.78 -14.97 2.69
N GLY A 44 -44.70 -15.22 1.77
CA GLY A 44 -44.55 -16.27 0.76
C GLY A 44 -43.40 -16.00 -0.21
N ILE A 45 -43.25 -14.75 -0.66
CA ILE A 45 -42.13 -14.32 -1.51
C ILE A 45 -40.80 -14.49 -0.77
N LEU A 46 -40.72 -14.08 0.49
CA LEU A 46 -39.51 -14.22 1.32
C LEU A 46 -39.12 -15.69 1.57
N VAL A 47 -40.08 -16.59 1.82
CA VAL A 47 -39.80 -18.03 1.95
C VAL A 47 -39.21 -18.57 0.65
N ARG A 48 -39.81 -18.26 -0.51
CA ARG A 48 -39.31 -18.72 -1.81
C ARG A 48 -37.90 -18.19 -2.06
N ALA A 49 -37.66 -16.91 -1.80
CA ALA A 49 -36.38 -16.25 -2.01
C ALA A 49 -35.25 -16.82 -1.14
N LEU A 50 -35.54 -17.17 0.13
CA LEU A 50 -34.55 -17.74 1.05
C LEU A 50 -34.39 -19.27 0.92
N GLU A 51 -35.34 -19.97 0.29
CA GLU A 51 -35.33 -21.42 0.14
C GLU A 51 -34.90 -21.86 -1.26
N SER A 52 -35.75 -21.67 -2.27
CA SER A 52 -35.53 -22.17 -3.63
C SER A 52 -34.71 -21.22 -4.50
N ASP A 53 -34.89 -19.91 -4.31
CA ASP A 53 -34.29 -18.89 -5.20
C ASP A 53 -33.05 -18.25 -4.56
N TRP A 54 -32.50 -18.87 -3.50
CA TRP A 54 -31.41 -18.31 -2.70
C TRP A 54 -30.17 -17.98 -3.53
N ALA A 55 -29.79 -18.83 -4.48
CA ALA A 55 -28.62 -18.58 -5.32
C ALA A 55 -28.77 -17.24 -6.07
N VAL A 56 -29.92 -17.04 -6.72
CA VAL A 56 -30.26 -15.82 -7.47
C VAL A 56 -30.37 -14.62 -6.53
N LEU A 57 -31.00 -14.77 -5.37
CA LEU A 57 -31.10 -13.71 -4.39
C LEU A 57 -29.70 -13.29 -3.91
N SER A 58 -28.87 -14.25 -3.50
CA SER A 58 -27.53 -14.04 -2.94
C SER A 58 -26.60 -13.30 -3.90
N GLU A 59 -26.68 -13.61 -5.19
CA GLU A 59 -25.93 -12.92 -6.23
C GLU A 59 -26.42 -11.47 -6.39
N ASN A 60 -27.73 -11.28 -6.50
CA ASN A 60 -28.32 -9.94 -6.68
C ASN A 60 -28.08 -9.00 -5.49
N ILE A 61 -27.97 -9.53 -4.26
CA ILE A 61 -27.74 -8.72 -3.05
C ILE A 61 -26.26 -8.68 -2.63
N GLY A 62 -25.35 -9.23 -3.45
CA GLY A 62 -23.90 -9.18 -3.19
C GLY A 62 -23.44 -10.03 -2.00
N LEU A 63 -24.19 -11.07 -1.63
CA LEU A 63 -23.81 -12.05 -0.60
C LEU A 63 -23.23 -13.35 -1.19
N TRP A 64 -23.20 -13.46 -2.52
CA TRP A 64 -22.59 -14.60 -3.20
C TRP A 64 -21.06 -14.53 -3.13
N VAL A 65 -20.44 -15.66 -2.81
CA VAL A 65 -18.98 -15.82 -2.76
C VAL A 65 -18.61 -17.03 -3.63
N PRO A 66 -17.68 -16.87 -4.59
CA PRO A 66 -17.17 -18.00 -5.35
C PRO A 66 -16.51 -19.04 -4.42
N ALA A 67 -16.70 -20.33 -4.71
CA ALA A 67 -15.99 -21.40 -4.00
C ALA A 67 -14.47 -21.33 -4.20
N GLU A 68 -14.05 -20.73 -5.33
CA GLU A 68 -12.66 -20.54 -5.72
C GLU A 68 -12.49 -19.09 -6.19
N VAL A 69 -11.79 -18.28 -5.39
CA VAL A 69 -11.32 -16.96 -5.82
C VAL A 69 -9.94 -17.15 -6.44
N ILE A 70 -9.88 -17.26 -7.76
CA ILE A 70 -8.61 -17.19 -8.48
C ILE A 70 -8.25 -15.70 -8.52
N HIS A 71 -7.28 -15.29 -7.69
CA HIS A 71 -6.64 -13.99 -7.88
C HIS A 71 -5.84 -14.07 -9.18
N GLN A 72 -6.46 -13.67 -10.28
CA GLN A 72 -5.69 -13.22 -11.42
C GLN A 72 -5.34 -11.77 -11.13
N GLU A 73 -4.06 -11.50 -10.87
CA GLU A 73 -3.53 -10.16 -11.07
C GLU A 73 -3.79 -9.81 -12.53
N HIS A 74 -4.80 -9.00 -12.74
CA HIS A 74 -5.06 -8.40 -14.04
C HIS A 74 -4.08 -7.24 -14.14
N ASP A 75 -3.05 -7.39 -14.96
CA ASP A 75 -2.23 -6.26 -15.35
C ASP A 75 -3.08 -5.44 -16.32
N ASP A 76 -3.95 -4.59 -15.76
CA ASP A 76 -4.80 -3.66 -16.52
C ASP A 76 -3.98 -2.60 -17.27
N LYS A 77 -2.65 -2.68 -17.17
CA LYS A 77 -1.70 -1.89 -17.95
C LYS A 77 -1.75 -2.33 -19.42
N PRO A 78 -2.21 -1.46 -20.33
CA PRO A 78 -2.18 -1.77 -21.75
C PRO A 78 -0.73 -1.99 -22.22
N GLU A 79 -0.51 -3.04 -23.03
CA GLU A 79 0.78 -3.32 -23.63
C GLU A 79 1.28 -2.11 -24.45
N GLY A 80 2.36 -1.47 -23.99
CA GLY A 80 3.00 -0.35 -24.69
C GLY A 80 2.81 1.02 -24.06
N GLU A 81 2.12 1.16 -22.93
CA GLU A 81 2.19 2.37 -22.11
C GLU A 81 3.44 2.32 -21.22
N GLU A 82 4.44 3.15 -21.57
CA GLU A 82 5.51 3.52 -20.65
C GLU A 82 4.85 4.17 -19.41
N GLU A 83 5.18 3.68 -18.20
CA GLU A 83 4.71 4.37 -17.00
C GLU A 83 5.20 5.81 -17.06
N PRO A 84 4.35 6.80 -16.74
CA PRO A 84 4.79 8.17 -16.68
C PRO A 84 6.00 8.22 -15.74
N GLU A 85 7.19 8.49 -16.28
CA GLU A 85 8.39 8.67 -15.48
C GLU A 85 8.05 9.68 -14.37
N GLU A 86 8.08 9.24 -13.12
CA GLU A 86 7.86 10.14 -12.00
C GLU A 86 8.94 11.23 -12.03
N ALA A 87 8.56 12.40 -12.54
CA ALA A 87 9.47 13.49 -12.76
C ALA A 87 9.83 14.17 -11.44
N LEU A 88 11.12 14.11 -11.08
CA LEU A 88 11.61 14.79 -9.88
C LEU A 88 11.68 16.31 -10.10
N PRO A 89 11.36 17.11 -9.06
CA PRO A 89 11.45 18.56 -9.16
C PRO A 89 12.91 19.01 -9.30
N GLY A 90 13.12 20.09 -10.06
CA GLY A 90 14.42 20.76 -10.20
C GLY A 90 15.15 20.42 -11.49
N ARG A 91 16.48 20.56 -11.47
CA ARG A 91 17.32 20.25 -12.62
C ARG A 91 17.45 18.73 -12.83
N PRO A 92 17.71 18.25 -14.06
CA PRO A 92 17.97 16.84 -14.30
C PRO A 92 19.13 16.32 -13.45
N LEU A 93 19.01 15.07 -12.99
CA LEU A 93 20.04 14.39 -12.23
C LEU A 93 21.22 14.01 -13.14
N PRO A 94 22.46 14.39 -12.78
CA PRO A 94 23.65 13.91 -13.47
C PRO A 94 23.78 12.37 -13.39
N PRO A 95 24.30 11.69 -14.43
CA PRO A 95 24.46 10.23 -14.43
C PRO A 95 25.34 9.69 -13.30
N GLU A 96 26.34 10.44 -12.86
CA GLU A 96 27.22 10.09 -11.74
C GLU A 96 26.50 10.00 -10.40
N CYS A 97 25.27 10.51 -10.31
CA CYS A 97 24.43 10.41 -9.12
C CYS A 97 23.82 9.01 -8.95
N HIS A 98 23.76 8.21 -10.02
CA HIS A 98 23.13 6.88 -10.05
C HIS A 98 21.80 6.87 -9.30
N ALA A 99 20.91 7.78 -9.69
CA ALA A 99 19.68 8.03 -8.97
C ALA A 99 18.70 6.88 -9.15
N GLU A 100 18.11 6.48 -8.04
CA GLU A 100 17.08 5.47 -7.94
C GLU A 100 15.86 6.05 -7.25
N LEU A 101 14.73 6.05 -7.96
CA LEU A 101 13.43 6.32 -7.35
C LEU A 101 13.08 5.21 -6.35
N HIS A 102 12.27 5.58 -5.36
CA HIS A 102 11.77 4.69 -4.33
C HIS A 102 12.87 3.86 -3.67
N ALA A 103 13.97 4.49 -3.31
CA ALA A 103 15.13 3.82 -2.74
C ALA A 103 15.64 4.57 -1.50
N ASP A 104 16.01 3.82 -0.46
CA ASP A 104 16.77 4.32 0.68
C ASP A 104 18.01 3.43 0.88
N TYR A 105 19.19 4.06 0.80
CA TYR A 105 20.47 3.42 1.06
C TYR A 105 20.91 3.64 2.51
N ASP A 106 21.37 2.58 3.17
CA ASP A 106 21.92 2.65 4.52
C ASP A 106 23.36 3.22 4.51
N GLY A 107 23.75 3.86 5.61
CA GLY A 107 25.09 4.40 5.78
C GLY A 107 25.21 5.35 6.95
N ALA A 108 26.46 5.59 7.37
CA ALA A 108 26.75 6.55 8.42
C ALA A 108 26.56 7.97 7.91
N ALA A 109 25.68 8.75 8.56
CA ALA A 109 25.47 10.15 8.20
C ALA A 109 26.76 10.96 8.36
N VAL A 110 27.25 11.54 7.26
CA VAL A 110 28.28 12.58 7.26
C VAL A 110 27.67 13.98 7.28
N ARG A 111 26.39 14.09 6.87
CA ARG A 111 25.52 15.25 7.11
C ARG A 111 24.10 14.77 7.37
N TRP A 112 23.50 15.24 8.45
CA TRP A 112 22.14 14.88 8.86
C TRP A 112 21.08 15.64 8.04
N GLY A 113 20.13 14.92 7.45
CA GLY A 113 19.06 15.51 6.63
C GLY A 113 18.08 16.36 7.42
N LEU A 114 17.83 16.03 8.71
CA LEU A 114 16.96 16.81 9.61
C LEU A 114 17.29 18.32 9.67
N THR A 115 18.54 18.68 9.41
CA THR A 115 19.01 20.08 9.39
C THR A 115 19.68 20.46 8.07
N HIS A 116 19.59 19.60 7.05
CA HIS A 116 20.19 19.81 5.74
C HIS A 116 19.15 19.61 4.65
N HIS A 117 18.55 20.71 4.20
CA HIS A 117 17.54 20.70 3.16
C HIS A 117 18.13 21.14 1.81
N LYS A 118 17.59 20.57 0.73
CA LYS A 118 17.92 20.92 -0.66
C LYS A 118 16.64 20.99 -1.49
N GLU A 119 16.58 21.91 -2.45
CA GLU A 119 15.37 22.11 -3.26
C GLU A 119 15.09 20.95 -4.23
N SER A 120 16.09 20.13 -4.52
CA SER A 120 15.97 19.01 -5.46
C SER A 120 16.91 17.84 -5.14
N ALA A 121 16.58 16.68 -5.69
CA ALA A 121 17.44 15.49 -5.65
C ALA A 121 18.81 15.76 -6.29
N ALA A 122 18.85 16.50 -7.40
CA ALA A 122 20.09 16.86 -8.08
C ALA A 122 20.98 17.79 -7.24
N ASP A 123 20.41 18.65 -6.40
CA ASP A 123 21.16 19.49 -5.47
C ASP A 123 21.64 18.70 -4.24
N CYS A 124 20.89 17.67 -3.85
CA CYS A 124 21.33 16.75 -2.81
C CYS A 124 22.51 15.87 -3.25
N CYS A 125 22.44 15.31 -4.47
CA CYS A 125 23.58 14.61 -5.07
C CYS A 125 24.81 15.52 -5.18
N GLN A 126 24.64 16.74 -5.67
CA GLN A 126 25.75 17.70 -5.76
C GLN A 126 26.36 17.99 -4.40
N ALA A 127 25.55 18.13 -3.36
CA ALA A 127 26.04 18.34 -2.01
C ALA A 127 26.86 17.13 -1.50
N CYS A 128 26.52 15.91 -1.90
CA CYS A 128 27.34 14.73 -1.63
C CYS A 128 28.71 14.81 -2.33
N LEU A 129 28.71 15.10 -3.63
CA LEU A 129 29.94 15.27 -4.42
C LEU A 129 30.85 16.37 -3.85
N ASP A 130 30.26 17.50 -3.47
CA ASP A 130 30.97 18.62 -2.86
C ASP A 130 31.53 18.23 -1.49
N GLN A 131 30.74 17.57 -0.63
CA GLN A 131 31.22 17.10 0.67
C GLN A 131 32.39 16.13 0.50
N ALA A 132 32.30 15.19 -0.43
CA ALA A 132 33.36 14.22 -0.70
C ALA A 132 34.65 14.89 -1.19
N LYS A 133 34.54 15.94 -1.99
CA LYS A 133 35.66 16.75 -2.51
C LYS A 133 36.34 17.57 -1.42
N TYR A 134 35.58 18.15 -0.50
CA TYR A 134 36.08 19.05 0.55
C TYR A 134 36.35 18.36 1.90
N ALA A 135 36.07 17.06 2.01
CA ALA A 135 36.34 16.28 3.22
C ALA A 135 37.82 16.36 3.63
N LYS A 136 38.06 16.62 4.92
CA LYS A 136 39.41 16.72 5.48
C LYS A 136 40.05 15.35 5.63
N PRO A 137 41.40 15.27 5.76
CA PRO A 137 42.06 14.02 6.09
C PRO A 137 41.47 13.37 7.35
N GLY A 138 41.06 12.11 7.24
CA GLY A 138 40.42 11.35 8.32
C GLY A 138 38.89 11.45 8.39
N GLU A 139 38.26 12.34 7.61
CA GLU A 139 36.80 12.38 7.49
C GLU A 139 36.30 11.36 6.47
N LYS A 140 35.11 10.82 6.73
CA LYS A 140 34.39 9.98 5.76
C LYS A 140 33.88 10.87 4.63
N LYS A 141 34.21 10.49 3.40
CA LYS A 141 33.74 11.14 2.18
C LYS A 141 32.35 10.64 1.85
N CYS A 142 31.41 11.51 1.56
CA CYS A 142 30.08 11.12 1.12
C CYS A 142 30.19 10.24 -0.13
N ASN A 143 29.47 9.12 -0.13
CA ASN A 143 29.29 8.31 -1.33
C ASN A 143 27.83 7.89 -1.55
N ILE A 144 26.92 8.30 -0.66
CA ILE A 144 25.49 7.98 -0.70
C ILE A 144 24.72 9.26 -0.40
N TRP A 145 23.72 9.57 -1.20
CA TRP A 145 22.77 10.65 -0.93
C TRP A 145 21.34 10.10 -0.88
N VAL A 146 20.51 10.62 0.03
CA VAL A 146 19.09 10.26 0.16
C VAL A 146 18.29 11.55 0.30
N TYR A 147 17.29 11.73 -0.56
CA TYR A 147 16.50 12.93 -0.70
C TYR A 147 15.01 12.65 -0.49
N CYS A 148 14.32 13.52 0.23
CA CYS A 148 12.86 13.45 0.38
C CYS A 148 12.14 14.40 -0.61
N PRO A 149 11.58 13.88 -1.73
CA PRO A 149 10.80 14.69 -2.67
C PRO A 149 9.37 14.98 -2.19
N SER A 150 8.81 14.17 -1.30
CA SER A 150 7.40 14.25 -0.88
C SER A 150 7.13 15.52 -0.07
N GLU A 151 6.13 16.31 -0.48
CA GLU A 151 5.67 17.51 0.24
C GLU A 151 5.13 17.18 1.64
N THR A 152 4.60 15.96 1.81
CA THR A 152 4.07 15.48 3.09
C THR A 152 5.13 14.84 3.99
N GLY A 153 6.38 14.81 3.55
CA GLY A 153 7.48 14.14 4.23
C GLY A 153 7.67 12.69 3.80
N CYS A 154 8.72 12.08 4.32
CA CYS A 154 9.14 10.73 3.94
C CYS A 154 9.15 9.80 5.15
N TYR A 155 8.69 8.57 4.94
CA TYR A 155 8.65 7.56 6.00
C TYR A 155 10.02 6.91 6.20
N SER A 156 10.45 6.78 7.45
CA SER A 156 11.59 5.98 7.90
C SER A 156 11.19 5.24 9.18
N PRO A 157 11.68 4.01 9.43
CA PRO A 157 11.38 3.26 10.66
C PRO A 157 12.18 3.74 11.88
N ASP A 158 12.34 5.05 12.04
CA ASP A 158 13.02 5.65 13.17
C ASP A 158 12.08 6.58 13.97
N ILE A 159 12.64 7.29 14.95
CA ILE A 159 11.89 8.13 15.88
C ILE A 159 11.58 9.53 15.33
N TYR A 160 12.10 9.88 14.17
CA TYR A 160 11.99 11.21 13.59
C TYR A 160 10.82 11.32 12.62
N GLN A 161 10.35 12.55 12.44
CA GLN A 161 9.42 12.90 11.39
C GLN A 161 10.20 13.59 10.28
N HIS A 162 10.42 12.90 9.17
CA HIS A 162 11.18 13.46 8.06
C HIS A 162 10.31 14.36 7.19
N LYS A 163 10.82 15.54 6.89
CA LYS A 163 10.12 16.56 6.13
C LYS A 163 10.56 16.57 4.67
N ASN A 164 9.76 17.26 3.86
CA ASN A 164 10.10 17.58 2.48
C ASN A 164 11.49 18.22 2.40
N GLN A 165 12.22 17.95 1.31
CA GLN A 165 13.53 18.50 0.99
C GLN A 165 14.69 18.01 1.87
N GLU A 166 14.46 17.12 2.84
CA GLU A 166 15.57 16.56 3.62
C GLU A 166 16.60 15.88 2.71
N CYS A 167 17.87 16.24 2.89
CA CYS A 167 19.01 15.71 2.15
C CYS A 167 20.01 15.08 3.10
N TRP A 168 20.07 13.76 3.10
CA TRP A 168 20.97 12.96 3.91
C TRP A 168 22.22 12.64 3.10
N LEU A 169 23.37 13.05 3.62
CA LEU A 169 24.67 12.69 3.05
C LEU A 169 25.26 11.59 3.92
N LYS A 170 25.49 10.42 3.34
CA LYS A 170 25.90 9.21 4.04
C LYS A 170 27.20 8.66 3.46
N TYR A 171 27.87 7.84 4.27
CA TYR A 171 29.03 7.05 3.88
C TYR A 171 28.86 5.59 4.28
N ALA A 172 29.17 4.68 3.36
CA ALA A 172 29.42 3.28 3.65
C ALA A 172 30.56 2.74 2.78
N GLU A 173 31.42 1.88 3.33
CA GLU A 173 32.45 1.19 2.52
C GLU A 173 31.84 0.32 1.42
N LYS A 174 30.68 -0.28 1.71
CA LYS A 174 29.86 -1.05 0.78
C LYS A 174 28.43 -0.54 0.91
N PRO A 175 27.99 0.39 0.05
CA PRO A 175 26.61 0.86 0.03
C PRO A 175 25.64 -0.31 -0.02
N LYS A 176 24.67 -0.32 0.90
CA LYS A 176 23.65 -1.37 1.00
C LYS A 176 22.28 -0.73 0.85
N LEU A 177 21.52 -1.23 -0.10
CA LEU A 177 20.13 -0.87 -0.27
C LEU A 177 19.34 -1.37 0.96
N ASN A 178 18.65 -0.46 1.64
CA ASN A 178 17.84 -0.77 2.80
C ASN A 178 16.41 -1.11 2.36
N PHE A 179 15.78 -0.16 1.66
CA PHE A 179 14.45 -0.34 1.08
C PHE A 179 14.45 0.07 -0.38
N LYS A 180 13.64 -0.64 -1.17
CA LYS A 180 13.46 -0.39 -2.60
C LYS A 180 12.04 -0.72 -3.03
N ASP A 181 11.48 0.13 -3.87
CA ASP A 181 10.15 0.01 -4.46
C ASP A 181 9.07 -0.16 -3.38
N TRP A 182 8.48 -1.35 -3.27
CA TRP A 182 7.34 -1.61 -2.39
C TRP A 182 7.78 -2.17 -1.04
N TYR A 183 7.22 -1.65 0.05
CA TYR A 183 7.34 -2.30 1.35
C TYR A 183 6.53 -3.61 1.35
N SER A 184 7.17 -4.71 1.76
CA SER A 184 6.47 -6.00 1.87
C SER A 184 5.25 -5.91 2.79
N GLU A 185 4.22 -6.72 2.53
CA GLU A 185 3.03 -6.80 3.39
C GLU A 185 3.40 -7.07 4.85
N SER A 186 4.27 -8.07 5.11
CA SER A 186 4.75 -8.37 6.46
C SER A 186 5.46 -7.21 7.16
N TYR A 187 6.15 -6.36 6.39
CA TYR A 187 6.80 -5.18 6.94
C TYR A 187 5.75 -4.12 7.32
N ARG A 188 4.75 -3.91 6.48
CA ARG A 188 3.65 -2.97 6.73
C ARG A 188 2.72 -3.43 7.86
N ASP A 189 2.53 -4.74 8.04
CA ASP A 189 1.80 -5.30 9.18
C ASP A 189 2.49 -4.98 10.52
N SER A 190 3.82 -5.03 10.54
CA SER A 190 4.64 -4.66 11.70
C SER A 190 4.87 -3.14 11.83
N HIS A 191 4.70 -2.40 10.73
CA HIS A 191 4.87 -0.94 10.66
C HIS A 191 3.64 -0.30 10.00
N PRO A 192 2.52 -0.14 10.73
CA PRO A 192 1.25 0.30 10.14
C PRO A 192 1.29 1.69 9.47
N ASN A 193 2.27 2.52 9.84
CA ASN A 193 2.47 3.85 9.26
C ASN A 193 3.35 3.83 8.01
N ALA A 194 3.92 2.68 7.63
CA ALA A 194 4.71 2.57 6.41
C ALA A 194 3.80 2.70 5.18
N PRO A 195 4.14 3.58 4.21
CA PRO A 195 3.41 3.69 2.96
C PRO A 195 3.55 2.42 2.12
N LEU A 196 2.86 2.35 0.99
CA LEU A 196 2.99 1.22 0.06
C LEU A 196 4.36 1.21 -0.62
N ILE A 197 4.83 2.38 -1.05
CA ILE A 197 6.06 2.57 -1.79
C ILE A 197 7.07 3.38 -0.98
N VAL A 198 8.36 3.10 -1.14
CA VAL A 198 9.44 3.85 -0.51
C VAL A 198 9.39 5.31 -1.02
N PRO A 199 9.28 6.31 -0.13
CA PRO A 199 9.07 7.70 -0.55
C PRO A 199 10.37 8.46 -0.83
N TRP A 200 11.53 7.81 -0.67
CA TRP A 200 12.84 8.41 -0.83
C TRP A 200 13.37 8.23 -2.25
N VAL A 201 14.20 9.19 -2.68
CA VAL A 201 15.07 9.04 -3.84
C VAL A 201 16.49 9.03 -3.34
N SER A 202 17.30 8.09 -3.82
CA SER A 202 18.69 8.01 -3.39
C SER A 202 19.61 7.55 -4.49
N GLY A 203 20.90 7.64 -4.25
CA GLY A 203 21.89 7.15 -5.19
C GLY A 203 23.26 7.02 -4.54
N VAL A 204 24.09 6.20 -5.18
CA VAL A 204 25.48 6.01 -4.81
C VAL A 204 26.34 6.75 -5.82
N VAL A 205 27.10 7.75 -5.40
CA VAL A 205 27.93 8.51 -6.34
C VAL A 205 29.15 7.69 -6.74
N SER A 206 29.48 7.69 -8.03
CA SER A 206 30.76 7.20 -8.53
C SER A 206 31.84 8.25 -8.29
N ALA A 207 32.82 7.93 -7.45
CA ALA A 207 33.97 8.78 -7.12
C ALA A 207 35.02 8.82 -8.24
#